data_AF-A0A968S9N4-F1
#
_entry.id   AF-A0A968S9N4-F1
#
_cell.length_a   1.000
_cell.length_b   1.000
_cell.length_c   1.000
_cell.angle_alpha   90.00
_cell.angle_beta   90.00
_cell.angle_gamma   90.00
#
_symmetry.space_group_name_H-M   'P 1'
#
loop_
_entity.id
_entity.type
_entity.pdbx_description
1 polymer ?
#
loop_
_entity_poly.entity_id
_entity_poly.type
_entity_poly.pdbx_seq_one_letter_code
_entity_poly.pdbx_strand_id
1 'polypeptide(L)'
;MSSPFPSSKSDIPVSLVSVETSDSLPALLSEAKSGAITEIIPVTPDQVSNQADSPPLKNPTIESRINPATNQGAAKWRVFTSTFITIFLAEMGDKTQIATLLMTAESHAPWIIFLGAATALIATSLVGVLLGRWLAGRLAPQTLDRAAALMLLWVAAMLIWEVIQ
;
A
#
# COMPACT_ATOMS: atom_id res chain seq x y z
N MET A 1 5.61 -66.56 -20.41
CA MET A 1 7.02 -66.28 -20.78
C MET A 1 7.63 -65.43 -19.66
N SER A 2 8.88 -65.70 -19.27
CA SER A 2 9.85 -64.79 -18.59
C SER A 2 9.28 -63.69 -17.65
N SER A 3 9.24 -63.87 -16.32
CA SER A 3 10.35 -63.69 -15.33
C SER A 3 10.57 -62.20 -14.92
N PRO A 4 11.47 -61.86 -13.96
CA PRO A 4 11.28 -62.01 -12.51
C PRO A 4 11.42 -60.68 -11.69
N PHE A 5 11.37 -60.78 -10.36
CA PHE A 5 11.69 -59.77 -9.30
C PHE A 5 12.87 -58.80 -9.62
N PRO A 6 12.98 -57.57 -9.04
CA PRO A 6 13.16 -57.41 -7.57
C PRO A 6 12.79 -56.06 -6.85
N SER A 7 12.89 -56.08 -5.50
CA SER A 7 13.47 -55.08 -4.54
C SER A 7 13.23 -53.54 -4.65
N SER A 8 13.39 -52.71 -3.59
CA SER A 8 13.45 -52.81 -2.10
C SER A 8 13.76 -51.39 -1.53
N LYS A 9 13.52 -51.13 -0.23
CA LYS A 9 13.91 -49.92 0.58
C LYS A 9 13.08 -48.63 0.29
N SER A 10 12.95 -47.59 1.14
CA SER A 10 13.53 -47.09 2.44
C SER A 10 14.53 -45.89 2.47
N ASP A 11 13.98 -44.66 2.63
CA ASP A 11 14.33 -43.58 3.61
C ASP A 11 14.99 -42.23 3.19
N ILE A 12 14.23 -41.10 3.37
CA ILE A 12 14.63 -39.82 4.07
C ILE A 12 15.69 -38.90 3.33
N PRO A 13 15.98 -37.56 3.63
CA PRO A 13 15.50 -36.54 4.59
C PRO A 13 14.96 -35.20 3.95
N VAL A 14 15.34 -34.00 4.46
CA VAL A 14 14.93 -32.60 4.13
C VAL A 14 16.12 -31.64 4.23
N SER A 15 16.29 -30.63 3.33
CA SER A 15 16.74 -29.22 3.61
C SER A 15 17.03 -28.35 2.36
N LEU A 16 16.94 -27.02 2.49
CA LEU A 16 17.06 -26.00 1.41
C LEU A 16 18.34 -25.13 1.52
N VAL A 17 19.00 -24.80 0.41
CA VAL A 17 19.95 -23.65 0.30
C VAL A 17 19.92 -23.01 -1.11
N SER A 18 19.79 -21.66 -1.11
CA SER A 18 20.13 -20.61 -2.10
C SER A 18 19.99 -20.76 -3.63
N VAL A 19 19.56 -19.63 -4.21
CA VAL A 19 19.37 -19.36 -5.65
C VAL A 19 20.64 -18.79 -6.28
N GLU A 20 21.03 -19.32 -7.44
CA GLU A 20 21.88 -18.60 -8.41
C GLU A 20 21.43 -18.94 -9.85
N THR A 21 21.00 -17.92 -10.60
CA THR A 21 20.35 -18.09 -11.91
C THR A 21 21.03 -17.26 -13.01
N SER A 22 21.83 -17.92 -13.86
CA SER A 22 21.92 -17.60 -15.30
C SER A 22 22.55 -18.74 -16.11
N ASP A 23 23.71 -19.27 -15.69
CA ASP A 23 24.50 -20.21 -16.52
C ASP A 23 24.48 -21.68 -16.04
N SER A 24 23.90 -21.96 -14.87
CA SER A 24 23.86 -23.29 -14.24
C SER A 24 22.67 -24.17 -14.65
N LEU A 25 21.68 -23.62 -15.38
CA LEU A 25 20.43 -24.31 -15.71
C LEU A 25 20.58 -25.73 -16.34
N PRO A 26 21.53 -26.02 -17.26
CA PRO A 26 21.66 -27.36 -17.82
C PRO A 26 22.24 -28.39 -16.83
N ALA A 27 23.02 -27.95 -15.82
CA ALA A 27 23.54 -28.83 -14.77
C ALA A 27 22.41 -29.26 -13.82
N LEU A 28 21.58 -28.30 -13.39
CA LEU A 28 20.44 -28.53 -12.49
C LEU A 28 19.39 -29.47 -13.11
N LEU A 29 19.22 -29.46 -14.43
CA LEU A 29 18.35 -30.41 -15.14
C LEU A 29 18.95 -31.81 -15.28
N SER A 30 20.29 -31.93 -15.31
CA SER A 30 20.97 -33.22 -15.27
C SER A 30 20.88 -33.88 -13.88
N GLU A 31 20.95 -33.07 -12.83
CA GLU A 31 20.90 -33.53 -11.44
C GLU A 31 19.45 -33.89 -11.01
N ALA A 32 18.47 -33.05 -11.39
CA ALA A 32 17.05 -33.34 -11.13
C ALA A 32 16.53 -34.61 -11.82
N LYS A 33 17.10 -35.00 -12.96
CA LYS A 33 16.76 -36.24 -13.67
C LYS A 33 17.31 -37.51 -12.97
N SER A 34 18.26 -37.35 -12.04
CA SER A 34 19.00 -38.45 -11.42
C SER A 34 18.64 -38.74 -9.97
N GLY A 35 17.78 -37.95 -9.32
CA GLY A 35 17.56 -38.00 -7.86
C GLY A 35 16.13 -38.15 -7.35
N ALA A 36 15.09 -38.14 -8.20
CA ALA A 36 13.70 -38.03 -7.72
C ALA A 36 12.66 -38.83 -8.54
N ILE A 37 12.83 -40.15 -8.64
CA ILE A 37 11.71 -41.06 -8.94
C ILE A 37 11.67 -42.18 -7.90
N THR A 38 10.71 -42.05 -6.99
CA THR A 38 10.02 -43.14 -6.26
C THR A 38 10.84 -44.04 -5.33
N GLU A 39 10.82 -43.68 -4.04
CA GLU A 39 11.01 -44.63 -2.94
C GLU A 39 9.80 -44.57 -1.98
N ILE A 40 8.72 -45.25 -2.36
CA ILE A 40 7.48 -45.34 -1.55
C ILE A 40 7.70 -46.44 -0.49
N ILE A 41 7.96 -46.03 0.75
CA ILE A 41 8.00 -46.96 1.89
C ILE A 41 6.57 -47.38 2.23
N PRO A 42 6.25 -48.68 2.34
CA PRO A 42 4.96 -49.12 2.86
C PRO A 42 4.89 -48.82 4.36
N VAL A 43 4.05 -47.85 4.74
CA VAL A 43 3.74 -47.59 6.16
C VAL A 43 2.92 -48.74 6.71
N THR A 44 3.50 -49.52 7.62
CA THR A 44 2.77 -50.53 8.39
C THR A 44 1.73 -49.84 9.28
N PRO A 45 0.46 -50.28 9.32
CA PRO A 45 -0.61 -49.56 10.04
C PRO A 45 -0.41 -49.34 11.55
N ASP A 46 0.51 -50.07 12.17
CA ASP A 46 0.62 -50.19 13.63
C ASP A 46 1.23 -48.97 14.36
N GLN A 47 1.58 -47.89 13.65
CA GLN A 47 2.25 -46.71 14.22
C GLN A 47 1.37 -45.45 14.30
N VAL A 48 0.06 -45.54 14.05
CA VAL A 48 -0.85 -44.39 14.03
C VAL A 48 -1.41 -44.02 15.43
N SER A 49 -1.23 -44.85 16.46
CA SER A 49 -1.98 -44.72 17.73
C SER A 49 -1.38 -43.79 18.80
N ASN A 50 -0.12 -43.37 18.70
CA ASN A 50 0.62 -42.78 19.84
C ASN A 50 1.10 -41.32 19.65
N GLN A 51 0.46 -40.53 18.79
CA GLN A 51 0.79 -39.12 18.57
C GLN A 51 -0.36 -38.17 18.96
N ALA A 52 -0.94 -38.38 20.15
CA ALA A 52 -2.06 -37.59 20.68
C ALA A 52 -1.74 -36.74 21.93
N ASP A 53 -0.58 -36.93 22.57
CA ASP A 53 -0.26 -36.36 23.89
C ASP A 53 0.89 -35.31 23.89
N SER A 54 1.31 -34.83 22.72
CA SER A 54 2.24 -33.69 22.66
C SER A 54 1.49 -32.37 22.89
N PRO A 55 1.84 -31.56 23.92
CA PRO A 55 1.22 -30.25 24.09
C PRO A 55 1.47 -29.39 22.85
N PRO A 56 0.48 -28.58 22.40
CA PRO A 56 0.56 -27.91 21.12
C PRO A 56 1.77 -26.99 21.05
N LEU A 57 2.64 -27.21 20.06
CA LEU A 57 3.78 -26.32 19.80
C LEU A 57 3.25 -24.92 19.49
N LYS A 58 3.39 -24.01 20.47
CA LYS A 58 3.05 -22.60 20.37
C LYS A 58 4.01 -21.92 19.38
N ASN A 59 3.72 -22.04 18.10
CA ASN A 59 4.60 -21.60 17.02
C ASN A 59 4.68 -20.06 16.98
N PRO A 60 5.80 -19.43 17.42
CA PRO A 60 5.89 -17.98 17.55
C PRO A 60 5.84 -17.28 16.18
N THR A 61 6.22 -17.98 15.11
CA THR A 61 6.17 -17.50 13.73
C THR A 61 4.74 -17.40 13.22
N ILE A 62 3.82 -18.24 13.71
CA ILE A 62 2.41 -18.15 13.38
C ILE A 62 1.75 -17.05 14.23
N GLU A 63 1.96 -17.05 15.55
CA GLU A 63 1.33 -16.05 16.44
C GLU A 63 1.72 -14.60 16.12
N SER A 64 2.96 -14.34 15.69
CA SER A 64 3.40 -13.01 15.25
C SER A 64 2.80 -12.57 13.90
N ARG A 65 2.24 -13.49 13.11
CA ARG A 65 1.45 -13.18 11.90
C ARG A 65 -0.01 -12.89 12.23
N ILE A 66 -0.60 -13.56 13.23
CA ILE A 66 -2.01 -13.34 13.63
C ILE A 66 -2.17 -12.11 14.55
N ASN A 67 -1.12 -11.73 15.28
CA ASN A 67 -1.09 -10.53 16.10
C ASN A 67 -0.23 -9.43 15.44
N PRO A 68 -0.76 -8.68 14.45
CA PRO A 68 -0.10 -7.47 13.98
C PRO A 68 -0.13 -6.44 15.12
N ALA A 69 0.95 -6.36 15.90
CA ALA A 69 1.06 -5.49 17.07
C ALA A 69 0.56 -4.08 16.72
N THR A 70 -0.58 -3.70 17.30
CA THR A 70 -1.50 -2.73 16.69
C THR A 70 -1.09 -1.27 16.89
N ASN A 71 0.01 -0.88 16.26
CA ASN A 71 0.39 0.52 16.06
C ASN A 71 -0.49 1.23 15.01
N GLN A 72 -1.77 0.90 14.97
CA GLN A 72 -2.79 1.59 14.16
C GLN A 72 -2.88 3.08 14.54
N GLY A 73 -2.65 3.41 15.81
CA GLY A 73 -2.50 4.79 16.26
C GLY A 73 -1.36 5.49 15.53
N ALA A 74 -0.14 4.95 15.59
CA ALA A 74 1.02 5.53 14.91
C ALA A 74 0.83 5.62 13.38
N ALA A 75 0.17 4.65 12.75
CA ALA A 75 -0.17 4.70 11.33
C ALA A 75 -1.14 5.86 10.99
N LYS A 76 -2.21 6.04 11.78
CA LYS A 76 -3.17 7.14 11.63
C LYS A 76 -2.52 8.51 11.85
N TRP A 77 -1.74 8.65 12.93
CA TRP A 77 -0.98 9.87 13.22
C TRP A 77 0.04 10.19 12.12
N ARG A 78 0.73 9.18 11.56
CA ARG A 78 1.66 9.39 10.44
C ARG A 78 0.97 9.92 9.19
N VAL A 79 -0.19 9.37 8.81
CA VAL A 79 -0.97 9.84 7.66
C VAL A 79 -1.52 11.25 7.91
N PHE A 80 -2.07 11.51 9.10
CA PHE A 80 -2.54 12.85 9.48
C PHE A 80 -1.41 13.88 9.38
N THR A 81 -0.26 13.62 10.03
CA THR A 81 0.87 14.54 10.04
C THR A 81 1.48 14.72 8.65
N SER A 82 1.60 13.67 7.82
CA SER A 82 2.10 13.83 6.45
C SER A 82 1.16 14.69 5.61
N THR A 83 -0.15 14.42 5.64
CA THR A 83 -1.13 15.17 4.85
C THR A 83 -1.25 16.62 5.36
N PHE A 84 -1.23 16.83 6.68
CA PHE A 84 -1.21 18.16 7.27
C PHE A 84 0.03 18.95 6.86
N ILE A 85 1.24 18.40 6.99
CA ILE A 85 2.47 19.12 6.60
C ILE A 85 2.48 19.41 5.10
N THR A 86 2.10 18.47 4.24
CA THR A 86 2.06 18.69 2.79
C THR A 86 1.08 19.80 2.41
N ILE A 87 -0.15 19.80 2.95
CA ILE A 87 -1.15 20.83 2.65
C ILE A 87 -0.73 22.17 3.29
N PHE A 88 -0.27 22.16 4.54
CA PHE A 88 0.18 23.36 5.24
C PHE A 88 1.34 24.05 4.50
N LEU A 89 2.35 23.31 4.03
CA LEU A 89 3.44 23.89 3.23
C LEU A 89 2.98 24.39 1.86
N ALA A 90 1.96 23.78 1.25
CA ALA A 90 1.39 24.23 -0.02
C ALA A 90 0.54 25.50 0.13
N GLU A 91 -0.12 25.67 1.28
CA GLU A 91 -1.01 26.80 1.60
C GLU A 91 -0.30 27.95 2.34
N MET A 92 0.86 27.71 2.96
CA MET A 92 1.56 28.69 3.79
C MET A 92 2.06 29.87 2.96
N GLY A 93 1.51 31.06 3.24
CA GLY A 93 1.82 32.27 2.49
C GLY A 93 1.03 32.42 1.19
N ASP A 94 -0.09 31.70 1.01
CA ASP A 94 -1.01 31.97 -0.09
C ASP A 94 -1.47 33.45 -0.08
N LYS A 95 -1.73 33.99 -1.29
CA LYS A 95 -2.19 35.36 -1.51
C LYS A 95 -3.45 35.67 -0.70
N THR A 96 -4.34 34.69 -0.46
CA THR A 96 -5.53 34.84 0.37
C THR A 96 -5.20 35.12 1.84
N GLN A 97 -4.12 34.55 2.37
CA GLN A 97 -3.68 34.80 3.75
C GLN A 97 -3.16 36.23 3.91
N ILE A 98 -2.33 36.70 2.96
CA ILE A 98 -1.82 38.08 2.96
C ILE A 98 -2.95 39.09 2.74
N ALA A 99 -3.88 38.82 1.82
CA ALA A 99 -5.05 39.67 1.59
C ALA A 99 -5.95 39.74 2.84
N THR A 100 -6.21 38.61 3.50
CA THR A 100 -7.01 38.57 4.74
C THR A 100 -6.29 39.31 5.88
N LEU A 101 -4.97 39.14 6.00
CA LEU A 101 -4.17 39.84 7.02
C LEU A 101 -4.18 41.36 6.79
N LEU A 102 -4.00 41.83 5.55
CA LEU A 102 -4.04 43.24 5.19
C LEU A 102 -5.42 43.85 5.45
N MET A 103 -6.48 43.19 4.99
CA MET A 103 -7.87 43.59 5.26
C MET A 103 -8.14 43.69 6.78
N THR A 104 -7.60 42.74 7.56
CA THR A 104 -7.72 42.71 9.02
C THR A 104 -6.94 43.84 9.68
N ALA A 105 -5.76 44.20 9.14
CA ALA A 105 -4.90 45.27 9.66
C ALA A 105 -5.45 46.67 9.39
N GLU A 106 -6.15 46.89 8.27
CA GLU A 106 -6.79 48.17 7.95
C GLU A 106 -8.16 48.36 8.62
N SER A 107 -8.72 47.31 9.26
CA SER A 107 -10.06 47.33 9.81
C SER A 107 -10.11 47.49 11.32
N HIS A 108 -11.00 48.36 11.78
CA HIS A 108 -11.35 48.49 13.21
C HIS A 108 -12.10 47.28 13.79
N ALA A 109 -12.49 46.29 12.96
CA ALA A 109 -13.28 45.14 13.37
C ALA A 109 -12.70 43.79 12.85
N PRO A 110 -11.54 43.35 13.36
CA PRO A 110 -10.83 42.16 12.86
C PRO A 110 -11.65 40.87 12.92
N TRP A 111 -12.48 40.72 13.96
CA TRP A 111 -13.36 39.55 14.13
C TRP A 111 -14.40 39.39 13.01
N ILE A 112 -14.90 40.49 12.43
CA ILE A 112 -15.89 40.45 11.35
C ILE A 112 -15.25 39.92 10.07
N ILE A 113 -14.00 40.31 9.80
CA ILE A 113 -13.24 39.84 8.62
C ILE A 113 -12.87 38.37 8.78
N PHE A 114 -12.45 37.95 9.97
CA PHE A 114 -12.22 36.53 10.26
C PHE A 114 -13.48 35.68 10.02
N LEU A 115 -14.64 36.10 10.53
CA LEU A 115 -15.92 35.42 10.28
C LEU A 115 -16.29 35.43 8.78
N GLY A 116 -16.08 36.54 8.09
CA GLY A 116 -16.34 36.68 6.66
C GLY A 116 -15.49 35.73 5.82
N ALA A 117 -14.17 35.73 6.04
CA ALA A 117 -13.23 34.84 5.36
C ALA A 117 -13.49 33.36 5.67
N ALA A 118 -13.76 33.02 6.94
CA ALA A 118 -14.11 31.65 7.33
C ALA A 118 -15.42 31.18 6.68
N THR A 119 -16.44 32.03 6.64
CA THR A 119 -17.73 31.71 5.99
C THR A 119 -17.56 31.57 4.48
N ALA A 120 -16.79 32.45 3.84
CA ALA A 120 -16.48 32.38 2.40
C ALA A 120 -15.71 31.10 2.05
N LEU A 121 -14.74 30.70 2.86
CA LEU A 121 -14.01 29.44 2.70
C LEU A 121 -14.95 28.24 2.80
N ILE A 122 -15.76 28.15 3.88
CA ILE A 122 -16.74 27.07 4.07
C ILE A 122 -17.72 26.99 2.89
N ALA A 123 -18.26 28.13 2.43
CA ALA A 123 -19.17 28.18 1.31
C ALA A 123 -18.50 27.71 0.00
N THR A 124 -17.27 28.16 -0.26
CA THR A 124 -16.50 27.80 -1.46
C THR A 124 -16.15 26.31 -1.46
N SER A 125 -15.71 25.76 -0.33
CA SER A 125 -15.45 24.32 -0.17
C SER A 125 -16.73 23.50 -0.34
N LEU A 126 -17.87 23.95 0.20
CA LEU A 126 -19.15 23.27 0.04
C LEU A 126 -19.60 23.22 -1.44
N VAL A 127 -19.50 24.34 -2.15
CA VAL A 127 -19.79 24.41 -3.59
C VAL A 127 -18.83 23.51 -4.39
N GLY A 128 -17.53 23.54 -4.08
CA GLY A 128 -16.52 22.69 -4.72
C GLY A 128 -16.78 21.19 -4.52
N VAL A 129 -17.11 20.77 -3.29
CA VAL A 129 -17.47 19.37 -2.99
C VAL A 129 -18.76 18.95 -3.67
N LEU A 130 -19.79 19.81 -3.69
CA LEU A 130 -21.07 19.50 -4.32
C LEU A 130 -20.93 19.36 -5.85
N LEU A 131 -20.22 20.30 -6.48
CA LEU A 131 -19.92 20.27 -7.91
C LEU A 131 -19.02 19.09 -8.27
N GLY A 132 -17.97 18.84 -7.50
CA GLY A 132 -17.08 17.69 -7.69
C GLY A 132 -17.81 16.35 -7.57
N ARG A 133 -18.72 16.21 -6.59
CA ARG A 133 -19.56 15.00 -6.45
C ARG A 133 -20.54 14.82 -7.62
N TRP A 134 -21.09 15.91 -8.13
CA TRP A 134 -21.96 15.89 -9.32
C TRP A 134 -21.17 15.48 -10.58
N LEU A 135 -19.97 16.02 -10.77
CA LEU A 135 -19.07 15.68 -11.88
C LEU A 135 -18.62 14.21 -11.81
N ALA A 136 -18.22 13.74 -10.63
CA ALA A 136 -17.85 12.34 -10.36
C ALA A 136 -18.99 11.35 -10.59
N GLY A 137 -20.25 11.77 -10.42
CA GLY A 137 -21.42 10.95 -10.74
C GLY A 137 -21.75 10.88 -12.24
N ARG A 138 -21.17 11.76 -13.08
CA ARG A 138 -21.54 11.88 -14.51
C ARG A 138 -20.43 11.52 -15.50
N LEU A 139 -19.16 11.65 -15.10
CA LEU A 139 -17.99 11.43 -15.94
C LEU A 139 -17.18 10.20 -15.49
N ALA A 140 -16.47 9.59 -16.43
CA ALA A 140 -15.52 8.52 -16.10
C ALA A 140 -14.31 9.08 -15.32
N PRO A 141 -13.74 8.35 -14.35
CA PRO A 141 -12.59 8.83 -13.56
C PRO A 141 -11.41 9.31 -14.41
N GLN A 142 -11.08 8.55 -15.47
CA GLN A 142 -10.00 8.87 -16.41
C GLN A 142 -10.19 10.23 -17.12
N THR A 143 -11.43 10.67 -17.31
CA THR A 143 -11.74 11.99 -17.90
C THR A 143 -11.53 13.10 -16.88
N LEU A 144 -11.90 12.87 -15.62
CA LEU A 144 -11.72 13.82 -14.53
C LEU A 144 -10.23 14.04 -14.23
N ASP A 145 -9.43 12.97 -14.15
CA ASP A 145 -7.99 13.07 -13.91
C ASP A 145 -7.27 13.89 -15.00
N ARG A 146 -7.61 13.62 -16.27
CA ARG A 146 -7.07 14.37 -17.42
C ARG A 146 -7.54 15.82 -17.44
N ALA A 147 -8.81 16.08 -17.13
CA ALA A 147 -9.35 17.44 -17.06
C ALA A 147 -8.70 18.25 -15.93
N ALA A 148 -8.50 17.66 -14.75
CA ALA A 148 -7.82 18.28 -13.63
C ALA A 148 -6.35 18.60 -13.96
N ALA A 149 -5.63 17.65 -14.58
CA ALA A 149 -4.25 17.87 -15.01
C ALA A 149 -4.13 18.99 -16.06
N LEU A 150 -5.02 19.03 -17.05
CA LEU A 150 -5.06 20.09 -18.07
C LEU A 150 -5.43 21.45 -17.47
N MET A 151 -6.41 21.51 -16.56
CA MET A 151 -6.79 22.73 -15.86
C MET A 151 -5.63 23.27 -15.01
N LEU A 152 -4.94 22.40 -14.28
CA LEU A 152 -3.80 22.79 -13.44
C LEU A 152 -2.64 23.33 -14.31
N LEU A 153 -2.35 22.67 -15.44
CA LEU A 153 -1.33 23.12 -16.39
C LEU A 153 -1.71 24.44 -17.06
N TRP A 154 -2.99 24.65 -17.37
CA TRP A 154 -3.50 25.93 -17.89
C TRP A 154 -3.32 27.07 -16.89
N VAL A 155 -3.72 26.87 -15.63
CA VAL A 155 -3.54 27.87 -14.56
C VAL A 155 -2.06 28.16 -14.32
N ALA A 156 -1.20 27.14 -14.30
CA ALA A 156 0.24 27.32 -14.17
C ALA A 156 0.84 28.12 -15.34
N ALA A 157 0.44 27.85 -16.58
CA ALA A 157 0.88 28.60 -17.76
C ALA A 157 0.42 30.07 -17.72
N MET A 158 -0.83 30.32 -17.28
CA MET A 158 -1.36 31.68 -17.10
C MET A 158 -0.58 32.46 -16.03
N LEU A 159 -0.28 31.84 -14.89
CA LEU A 159 0.53 32.45 -13.82
C LEU A 159 1.97 32.75 -14.29
N ILE A 160 2.59 31.87 -15.08
CA ILE A 160 3.92 32.13 -15.66
C ILE A 160 3.87 33.31 -16.63
N TRP A 161 2.82 33.45 -17.43
CA TRP A 161 2.64 34.58 -18.33
C TRP A 161 2.47 35.91 -17.58
N GLU A 162 1.64 35.93 -16.52
CA GLU A 162 1.46 37.09 -15.63
C GLU A 162 2.73 37.50 -14.87
N VAL A 163 3.71 36.60 -14.72
CA VAL A 163 5.01 36.88 -14.07
C VAL A 163 6.07 37.41 -15.06
N ILE A 164 5.87 37.19 -16.37
CA ILE A 164 6.83 37.58 -17.42
C ILE A 164 6.48 38.95 -18.03
N GLN A 165 5.22 39.39 -17.97
CA GLN A 165 4.76 40.71 -18.45
C GLN A 165 4.80 41.80 -17.39
#